data_AF-A0A925FRQ1-F1
#
_entry.id   AF-A0A925FRQ1-F1
#
_cell.length_a   1.000
_cell.length_b   1.000
_cell.length_c   1.000
_cell.angle_alpha   90.00
_cell.angle_beta   90.00
_cell.angle_gamma   90.00
#
_symmetry.space_group_name_H-M   'P 1'
#
loop_
_entity.id
_entity.type
_entity.pdbx_description
1 polymer ?
#
loop_
_entity_poly.entity_id
_entity_poly.type
_entity_poly.pdbx_seq_one_letter_code
_entity_poly.pdbx_strand_id
1 'polypeptide(L)'
;MAFIEKSECSNKGAVFFFRTDAALLKLSNPTPQTLPMKAFTQDIENLQIGCGMTAVEIPVIITYKEIPDKKTKTNGELVALEFVPKSFVLEK
;
A
#
# COMPACT_ATOMS: atom_id res chain seq x y z
N MET A 1 -10.63 -6.37 1.19
CA MET A 1 -9.38 -6.45 0.39
C MET A 1 -8.85 -5.04 0.15
N ALA A 2 -7.56 -4.84 -0.16
CA ALA A 2 -7.00 -3.54 -0.47
C ALA A 2 -6.39 -3.49 -1.89
N PHE A 3 -6.39 -2.31 -2.50
CA PHE A 3 -5.82 -2.01 -3.81
C PHE A 3 -5.06 -0.69 -3.75
N ILE A 4 -3.96 -0.55 -4.49
CA ILE A 4 -3.22 0.70 -4.53
C ILE A 4 -3.94 1.67 -5.47
N GLU A 5 -4.30 2.84 -5.00
CA GLU A 5 -4.91 3.92 -5.81
C GLU A 5 -3.83 4.83 -6.40
N LYS A 6 -2.83 5.18 -5.59
CA LYS A 6 -1.67 5.97 -6.01
C LYS A 6 -0.57 5.97 -4.94
N SER A 7 0.60 6.45 -5.33
CA SER A 7 1.67 6.82 -4.39
C SER A 7 2.15 8.25 -4.65
N GLU A 8 2.50 8.95 -3.59
CA GLU A 8 3.09 10.28 -3.62
C GLU A 8 4.39 10.25 -2.81
N CYS A 9 5.47 10.80 -3.36
CA CYS A 9 6.74 10.88 -2.64
C CYS A 9 7.16 12.32 -2.44
N SER A 10 7.83 12.55 -1.33
CA SER A 10 8.41 13.83 -0.97
C SER A 10 9.74 13.61 -0.25
N ASN A 11 10.40 14.70 0.13
CA ASN A 11 11.62 14.65 0.94
C ASN A 11 11.41 14.02 2.33
N LYS A 12 10.15 13.75 2.73
CA LYS A 12 9.77 13.12 4.02
C LYS A 12 9.43 11.64 3.89
N GLY A 13 9.63 11.04 2.71
CA GLY A 13 9.25 9.67 2.40
C GLY A 13 8.07 9.57 1.43
N ALA A 14 7.47 8.38 1.39
CA ALA A 14 6.34 8.07 0.53
C ALA A 14 5.01 8.08 1.30
N VAL A 15 3.93 8.33 0.59
CA VAL A 15 2.56 8.19 1.05
C VAL A 15 1.83 7.33 0.03
N PHE A 16 1.25 6.24 0.50
CA PHE A 16 0.46 5.32 -0.31
C PHE A 16 -1.02 5.51 0.02
N PHE A 17 -1.83 5.45 -1.02
CA PHE A 17 -3.28 5.53 -0.93
C PHE A 17 -3.83 4.18 -1.32
N PHE A 18 -4.57 3.56 -0.41
CA PHE A 18 -5.15 2.25 -0.60
C PHE A 18 -6.67 2.34 -0.58
N ARG A 19 -7.32 1.88 -1.65
CA ARG A 19 -8.76 1.65 -1.63
C ARG A 19 -9.02 0.31 -0.95
N THR A 20 -9.87 0.33 0.06
CA THR A 20 -10.44 -0.87 0.68
C THR A 20 -11.95 -0.86 0.51
N ASP A 21 -12.60 -1.98 0.84
CA ASP A 21 -14.07 -2.08 0.79
C ASP A 21 -14.75 -1.15 1.80
N ALA A 22 -14.05 -0.78 2.90
CA ALA A 22 -14.59 0.07 3.95
C ALA A 22 -14.26 1.55 3.74
N ALA A 23 -13.02 1.86 3.34
CA ALA A 23 -12.52 3.23 3.25
C ALA A 23 -11.26 3.36 2.39
N LEU A 24 -10.91 4.59 2.05
CA LEU A 24 -9.58 4.95 1.55
C LEU A 24 -8.62 5.10 2.73
N LEU A 25 -7.54 4.32 2.74
CA LEU A 25 -6.47 4.41 3.73
C LEU A 25 -5.27 5.17 3.13
N LYS A 26 -4.85 6.23 3.83
CA LYS A 26 -3.65 7.00 3.50
C LYS A 26 -2.54 6.64 4.49
N LEU A 27 -1.53 5.91 4.04
CA LEU A 27 -0.46 5.41 4.89
C LEU A 27 0.88 6.02 4.50
N SER A 28 1.62 6.55 5.47
CA SER A 28 2.98 7.06 5.25
C SER A 28 4.01 5.95 5.37
N ASN A 29 5.08 6.04 4.61
CA ASN A 29 6.29 5.28 4.83
C ASN A 29 7.49 6.25 4.77
N PRO A 30 8.14 6.55 5.91
CA PRO A 30 9.23 7.52 5.95
C PRO A 30 10.52 7.01 5.27
N THR A 31 10.67 5.70 5.11
CA THR A 31 11.85 5.03 4.53
C THR A 31 11.44 4.05 3.42
N PRO A 32 10.90 4.51 2.28
CA PRO A 32 10.22 3.65 1.31
C PRO A 32 11.11 2.55 0.70
N GLN A 33 12.42 2.75 0.70
CA GLN A 33 13.44 1.83 0.19
C GLN A 33 13.62 0.60 1.09
N THR A 34 13.15 0.67 2.33
CA THR A 34 13.21 -0.44 3.29
C THR A 34 11.85 -1.10 3.48
N LEU A 35 10.80 -0.65 2.77
CA LEU A 35 9.47 -1.24 2.85
C LEU A 35 9.54 -2.70 2.37
N PRO A 36 9.26 -3.68 3.24
CA PRO A 36 9.14 -5.07 2.84
C PRO A 36 7.99 -5.22 1.86
N MET A 37 8.33 -5.67 0.65
CA MET A 37 7.37 -5.99 -0.40
C MET A 37 7.52 -7.45 -0.79
N LYS A 38 6.41 -8.19 -0.79
CA LYS A 38 6.36 -9.58 -1.26
C LYS A 38 5.28 -9.73 -2.32
N ALA A 39 5.49 -10.69 -3.20
CA ALA A 39 4.50 -11.06 -4.20
C ALA A 39 4.26 -12.56 -4.14
N PHE A 40 2.98 -12.91 -4.04
CA PHE A 40 2.47 -14.28 -4.06
C PHE A 40 1.58 -14.53 -5.30
N THR A 41 1.61 -13.61 -6.25
CA THR A 41 0.93 -13.71 -7.55
C THR A 41 1.89 -13.29 -8.67
N GLN A 42 1.71 -13.89 -9.85
CA GLN A 42 2.41 -13.49 -11.08
C GLN A 42 1.80 -12.25 -11.73
N ASP A 43 0.64 -11.80 -11.26
CA ASP A 43 -0.03 -10.61 -11.82
C ASP A 43 0.82 -9.33 -11.71
N ILE A 44 1.85 -9.32 -10.87
CA ILE A 44 2.80 -8.21 -10.71
C ILE A 44 3.90 -8.18 -11.78
N GLU A 45 3.95 -9.17 -12.68
CA GLU A 45 4.95 -9.22 -13.75
C GLU A 45 4.85 -7.95 -14.61
N ASN A 46 5.96 -7.22 -14.73
CA ASN A 46 6.09 -5.91 -15.39
C ASN A 46 5.50 -4.70 -14.67
N LEU A 47 4.93 -4.87 -13.46
CA LEU A 47 4.50 -3.73 -12.65
C LEU A 47 5.70 -3.00 -12.07
N GLN A 48 5.85 -1.72 -12.42
CA GLN A 48 6.84 -0.84 -11.78
C GLN A 48 6.23 -0.21 -10.53
N ILE A 49 6.76 -0.60 -9.37
CA ILE A 49 6.41 0.00 -8.09
C ILE A 49 7.33 1.18 -7.82
N GLY A 50 6.76 2.37 -7.71
CA GLY A 50 7.50 3.59 -7.43
C GLY A 50 6.62 4.77 -7.06
N CYS A 51 7.28 5.91 -6.90
CA CYS A 51 6.65 7.20 -6.64
C CYS A 51 5.84 7.69 -7.85
N GLY A 52 4.65 8.24 -7.62
CA GLY A 52 3.80 8.76 -8.70
C GLY A 52 3.05 7.67 -9.47
N MET A 53 3.01 6.45 -8.94
CA MET A 53 2.18 5.40 -9.55
C MET A 53 0.69 5.75 -9.44
N THR A 54 -0.07 5.27 -10.40
CA THR A 54 -1.53 5.36 -10.43
C THR A 54 -2.15 4.02 -10.04
N ALA A 55 -3.47 3.92 -10.13
CA ALA A 55 -4.24 2.78 -9.66
C ALA A 55 -3.70 1.43 -10.17
N VAL A 56 -3.54 0.50 -9.24
CA VAL A 56 -3.09 -0.87 -9.47
C VAL A 56 -4.23 -1.81 -9.06
N GLU A 57 -4.80 -2.49 -10.05
CA GLU A 57 -5.91 -3.45 -9.87
C GLU A 57 -5.41 -4.85 -9.51
N ILE A 58 -4.41 -4.92 -8.64
CA ILE A 58 -3.86 -6.16 -8.07
C ILE A 58 -4.13 -6.12 -6.56
N PRO A 59 -4.76 -7.17 -6.00
CA PRO A 59 -4.98 -7.26 -4.57
C PRO A 59 -3.70 -7.16 -3.77
N VAL A 60 -3.75 -6.36 -2.70
CA VAL A 60 -2.69 -6.27 -1.71
C VAL A 60 -3.24 -6.51 -0.31
N ILE A 61 -2.41 -7.18 0.49
CA ILE A 61 -2.50 -7.15 1.94
C ILE A 61 -1.55 -6.06 2.42
N ILE A 62 -2.04 -5.22 3.32
CA ILE A 62 -1.28 -4.11 3.90
C ILE A 62 -1.18 -4.33 5.40
N THR A 63 0.04 -4.26 5.92
CA THR A 63 0.29 -4.24 7.36
C THR A 63 0.71 -2.84 7.73
N TYR A 64 0.04 -2.24 8.73
CA TYR A 64 0.32 -0.85 9.12
C TYR A 64 0.20 -0.66 10.63
N LYS A 65 0.87 0.37 11.14
CA LYS A 65 0.71 0.84 12.53
C LYS A 65 -0.28 1.99 12.55
N GLU A 66 -1.33 1.88 13.36
CA GLU A 66 -2.32 2.93 13.59
C GLU A 66 -1.75 4.07 14.41
N ILE A 67 -1.09 5.01 13.72
CA ILE A 67 -0.51 6.22 14.29
C ILE A 67 -1.00 7.40 13.45
N PRO A 68 -2.28 7.77 13.58
CA PRO A 68 -2.86 8.80 12.73
C PRO A 68 -2.21 10.16 13.00
N ASP A 69 -1.84 10.86 11.93
CA ASP A 69 -1.25 12.19 12.01
C ASP A 69 -2.22 13.23 11.43
N LYS A 70 -2.72 14.12 12.29
CA LYS A 70 -3.67 15.17 11.91
C LYS A 70 -3.08 16.21 10.94
N LYS A 71 -1.76 16.42 10.96
CA LYS A 71 -1.07 17.39 10.11
C LYS A 71 -0.91 16.86 8.69
N THR A 72 -0.50 15.60 8.55
CA THR A 72 -0.31 14.94 7.24
C THR A 72 -1.56 14.20 6.75
N LYS A 73 -2.59 14.12 7.61
CA LYS A 73 -3.88 13.43 7.39
C LYS A 73 -3.70 11.95 7.05
N THR A 74 -2.65 11.31 7.55
CA THR A 74 -2.41 9.88 7.37
C THR A 74 -3.16 9.08 8.44
N ASN A 75 -3.58 7.87 8.09
CA ASN A 75 -4.20 6.90 8.99
C ASN A 75 -3.15 6.16 9.83
N GLY A 76 -1.90 6.11 9.36
CA GLY A 76 -0.83 5.41 10.02
C GLY A 76 0.43 5.24 9.18
N GLU A 77 1.32 4.37 9.64
CA GLU A 77 2.58 4.05 8.99
C GLU A 77 2.50 2.67 8.32
N LEU A 78 2.78 2.62 7.01
CA LEU A 78 2.84 1.37 6.24
C LEU A 78 4.10 0.59 6.62
N VAL A 79 3.91 -0.63 7.08
CA VAL A 79 4.97 -1.53 7.56
C VAL A 79 5.32 -2.61 6.56
N ALA A 80 4.34 -3.15 5.84
CA ALA A 80 4.57 -4.17 4.81
C ALA A 80 3.46 -4.14 3.75
N LEU A 81 3.80 -4.64 2.57
CA LEU A 81 2.89 -4.77 1.44
C LEU A 81 3.09 -6.14 0.77
N GLU A 82 2.00 -6.90 0.65
CA GLU A 82 2.03 -8.21 -0.01
C GLU A 82 1.01 -8.27 -1.15
N PHE A 83 1.48 -8.49 -2.38
CA PHE A 83 0.60 -8.76 -3.52
C PHE A 83 0.10 -10.20 -3.46
N VAL A 84 -1.20 -10.39 -3.56
CA VAL A 84 -1.87 -11.69 -3.44
C VAL A 84 -2.75 -11.95 -4.65
N PRO A 85 -3.04 -13.22 -5.00
CA PRO A 85 -3.94 -13.53 -6.10
C PRO A 85 -5.36 -13.06 -5.80
N LYS A 86 -6.17 -12.82 -6.85
CA LYS A 86 -7.59 -12.41 -6.73
C LYS A 86 -8.46 -13.36 -5.93
N SER A 87 -8.05 -14.63 -5.84
CA SER A 87 -8.72 -15.67 -5.06
C SER A 87 -8.32 -15.71 -3.58
N PHE A 88 -7.43 -14.82 -3.13
CA PHE A 88 -6.95 -14.80 -1.75
C PHE A 88 -8.06 -14.45 -0.75
N VAL A 89 -8.12 -15.22 0.34
CA VAL A 89 -9.00 -15.00 1.50
C VAL A 89 -8.20 -15.33 2.76
N LEU A 90 -8.22 -14.46 3.78
CA LEU A 90 -7.44 -14.63 5.02
C LEU A 90 -8.08 -15.68 5.94
N GLU A 91 -9.39 -15.60 6.14
CA GLU A 91 -10.19 -16.57 6.90
C GLU A 91 -11.51 -16.81 6.16
N LYS A 92 -11.95 -18.07 6.12
CA LYS A 92 -13.21 -18.47 5.50
C LYS A 92 -14.38 -18.39 6.47
#